data_AF-A0A847VM73-F1
#
_entry.id   AF-A0A847VM73-F1
#
_cell.length_a   1.000
_cell.length_b   1.000
_cell.length_c   1.000
_cell.angle_alpha   90.00
_cell.angle_beta   90.00
_cell.angle_gamma   90.00
#
_symmetry.space_group_name_H-M   'P 1'
#
loop_
_entity.id
_entity.type
_entity.pdbx_description
1 polymer ?
#
loop_
_entity_poly.entity_id
_entity_poly.type
_entity_poly.pdbx_seq_one_letter_code
_entity_poly.pdbx_strand_id
1 'polypeptide(L)'
;MLRLAQRHRRSLVAAAAVVLGGFGLTAVATVAIAPLVPEPALLPQRLVTEALQPQGLAEQLGALAAQDLVLTRSTLTRASDSAELLLARLGVVDAAAADFLRGDARARRLLAGRGGKMVQAQVSSEGALQSLVARYPAERSESARTHFTRLTVERVGGNWTAHLETAPLGGQLRLASGTIRSTLFAATDEAGIPDSVAAQIAEIFVTDID
;
A
#
# COMPACT_ATOMS: atom_id res chain seq x y z
N MET A 1 -16.12 68.13 -79.04
CA MET A 1 -15.31 66.93 -78.70
C MET A 1 -14.14 66.62 -79.63
N LEU A 2 -13.84 67.40 -80.68
CA LEU A 2 -12.66 67.13 -81.53
C LEU A 2 -11.31 67.58 -80.92
N ARG A 3 -11.29 68.24 -79.76
CA ARG A 3 -10.06 68.71 -79.10
C ARG A 3 -9.44 67.73 -78.08
N LEU A 4 -10.05 66.56 -77.83
CA LEU A 4 -9.50 65.57 -76.87
C LEU A 4 -8.81 64.36 -77.55
N ALA A 5 -9.16 64.03 -78.80
CA ALA A 5 -8.73 62.79 -79.47
C ALA A 5 -7.26 62.76 -79.93
N GLN A 6 -6.53 63.88 -79.91
CA GLN A 6 -5.10 63.90 -80.29
C GLN A 6 -4.14 63.74 -79.10
N ARG A 7 -4.60 63.84 -77.84
CA ARG A 7 -3.68 64.01 -76.69
C ARG A 7 -3.24 62.74 -75.96
N HIS A 8 -3.93 61.60 -76.14
CA HIS A 8 -3.74 60.41 -75.28
C HIS A 8 -3.24 59.12 -75.98
N ARG A 9 -2.53 59.26 -77.12
CA ARG A 9 -1.90 58.15 -77.88
C ARG A 9 -0.95 57.26 -77.06
N ARG A 10 -0.37 57.80 -75.98
CA ARG A 10 0.57 57.09 -75.08
C ARG A 10 -0.11 56.09 -74.15
N SER A 11 -1.40 56.27 -73.84
CA SER A 11 -2.16 55.35 -72.98
C SER A 11 -2.47 54.00 -73.64
N LEU A 12 -2.62 53.97 -74.97
CA LEU A 12 -2.93 52.75 -75.72
C LEU A 12 -1.71 51.86 -75.97
N VAL A 13 -0.53 52.47 -76.19
CA VAL A 13 0.71 51.71 -76.44
C VAL A 13 1.22 51.05 -75.15
N ALA A 14 1.10 51.74 -74.01
CA ALA A 14 1.50 51.19 -72.72
C ALA A 14 0.62 49.99 -72.30
N ALA A 15 -0.68 50.01 -72.63
CA ALA A 15 -1.58 48.88 -72.37
C ALA A 15 -1.23 47.64 -73.21
N ALA A 16 -0.73 47.81 -74.44
CA ALA A 16 -0.39 46.69 -75.32
C ALA A 16 0.90 45.96 -74.91
N ALA A 17 1.91 46.68 -74.41
CA ALA A 17 3.20 46.06 -74.05
C ALA A 17 3.13 45.24 -72.76
N VAL A 18 2.30 45.65 -71.79
CA VAL A 18 2.10 44.91 -70.53
C VAL A 18 1.38 43.58 -70.76
N VAL A 19 0.46 43.51 -71.73
CA VAL A 19 -0.28 42.27 -72.04
C VAL A 19 0.60 41.27 -72.79
N LEU A 20 1.53 41.72 -73.64
CA LEU A 20 2.38 40.81 -74.44
C LEU A 20 3.54 40.17 -73.65
N GLY A 21 3.98 40.77 -72.53
CA GLY A 21 5.00 40.17 -71.65
C GLY A 21 4.48 39.03 -70.76
N GLY A 22 3.17 38.78 -70.75
CA GLY A 22 2.49 37.85 -69.86
C GLY A 22 2.55 36.36 -70.20
N PHE A 23 3.31 35.90 -71.21
CA PHE A 23 3.18 34.50 -71.70
C PHE A 23 4.48 33.67 -71.76
N GLY A 24 5.61 34.15 -71.25
CA GLY A 24 6.93 33.57 -71.56
C GLY A 24 7.60 32.65 -70.54
N LEU A 25 7.10 32.46 -69.31
CA LEU A 25 7.83 31.74 -68.24
C LEU A 25 7.00 30.67 -67.52
N THR A 26 6.07 30.03 -68.24
CA THR A 26 5.28 28.88 -67.76
C THR A 26 5.93 27.55 -68.16
N ALA A 27 7.20 27.33 -67.80
CA ALA A 27 7.81 26.00 -67.88
C ALA A 27 8.85 25.82 -66.77
N VAL A 28 8.75 24.70 -66.07
CA VAL A 28 9.66 24.19 -65.03
C VAL A 28 9.42 24.76 -63.62
N ALA A 29 8.50 24.14 -62.88
CA ALA A 29 8.72 23.67 -61.51
C ALA A 29 7.44 23.01 -60.96
N THR A 30 7.04 21.87 -61.52
CA THR A 30 6.18 20.94 -60.77
C THR A 30 7.03 20.30 -59.68
N VAL A 31 7.19 20.99 -58.56
CA VAL A 31 7.74 20.40 -57.33
C VAL A 31 6.67 19.45 -56.80
N ALA A 32 7.01 18.16 -56.75
CA ALA A 32 6.24 17.18 -56.03
C ALA A 32 6.24 17.57 -54.54
N ILE A 33 5.12 18.14 -54.08
CA ILE A 33 4.90 18.38 -52.66
C ILE A 33 4.46 17.03 -52.08
N ALA A 34 5.42 16.18 -51.72
CA ALA A 34 5.14 15.15 -50.73
C ALA A 34 4.63 15.89 -49.48
N PRO A 35 3.52 15.47 -48.83
CA PRO A 35 3.17 16.01 -47.54
C PRO A 35 4.29 15.63 -46.59
N LEU A 36 5.22 16.56 -46.38
CA LEU A 36 6.26 16.48 -45.38
C LEU A 36 5.52 16.57 -44.04
N VAL A 37 4.98 15.44 -43.56
CA VAL A 37 4.57 15.33 -42.17
C VAL A 37 5.85 15.59 -41.38
N PRO A 38 5.97 16.70 -40.63
CA PRO A 38 7.19 16.99 -39.91
C PRO A 38 7.50 15.81 -39.01
N GLU A 39 8.72 15.31 -39.10
CA GLU A 39 9.18 14.27 -38.18
C GLU A 39 8.87 14.76 -36.75
N PRO A 40 8.17 13.97 -35.90
CA PRO A 40 7.67 14.48 -34.62
C PRO A 40 8.77 15.03 -33.70
N ALA A 41 10.03 14.66 -33.96
CA ALA A 41 11.22 15.20 -33.30
C ALA A 41 11.55 16.67 -33.67
N LEU A 42 11.06 17.18 -34.80
CA LEU A 42 11.29 18.54 -35.31
C LEU A 42 10.18 19.52 -34.95
N LEU A 43 9.14 19.06 -34.26
CA LEU A 43 8.08 19.94 -33.75
C LEU A 43 8.62 20.79 -32.59
N PRO A 44 8.31 22.10 -32.52
CA PRO A 44 8.74 22.94 -31.41
C PRO A 44 8.11 22.42 -30.11
N GLN A 45 8.95 21.87 -29.23
CA GLN A 45 8.53 21.40 -27.92
C GLN A 45 8.50 22.58 -26.95
N ARG A 46 7.41 22.70 -26.19
CA ARG A 46 7.30 23.66 -25.09
C ARG A 46 7.19 22.89 -23.79
N LEU A 47 8.18 23.08 -22.90
CA LEU A 47 8.09 22.59 -21.53
C LEU A 47 7.02 23.42 -20.80
N VAL A 48 5.98 22.75 -20.29
CA VAL A 48 4.97 23.34 -19.42
C VAL A 48 5.19 22.74 -18.04
N THR A 49 5.62 23.58 -17.11
CA THR A 49 5.74 23.23 -15.69
C THR A 49 4.59 23.90 -14.96
N GLU A 50 3.65 23.11 -14.46
CA GLU A 50 2.54 23.58 -13.63
C GLU A 50 2.72 23.06 -12.21
N ALA A 51 2.77 23.97 -11.23
CA ALA A 51 2.80 23.61 -9.83
C ALA A 51 1.37 23.33 -9.36
N LEU A 52 1.01 22.05 -9.28
CA LEU A 52 -0.29 21.61 -8.77
C LEU A 52 -0.34 21.83 -7.24
N GLN A 53 -1.32 22.61 -6.78
CA GLN A 53 -1.63 22.72 -5.36
C GLN A 53 -2.70 21.68 -5.02
N PRO A 54 -2.38 20.65 -4.20
CA PRO A 54 -3.37 19.67 -3.78
C PRO A 54 -4.47 20.35 -2.96
N GLN A 55 -5.70 20.31 -3.45
CA GLN A 55 -6.87 20.84 -2.75
C GLN A 55 -7.15 20.00 -1.50
N GLY A 56 -7.44 20.66 -0.37
CA GLY A 56 -7.79 19.99 0.88
C GLY A 56 -6.60 19.51 1.73
N LEU A 57 -5.35 19.71 1.30
CA LEU A 57 -4.16 19.24 2.03
C LEU A 57 -4.12 19.78 3.48
N ALA A 58 -4.46 21.06 3.68
CA ALA A 58 -4.47 21.66 5.02
C ALA A 58 -5.51 21.01 5.95
N GLU A 59 -6.70 20.71 5.44
CA GLU A 59 -7.75 20.02 6.20
C GLU A 59 -7.37 18.58 6.52
N GLN A 60 -6.76 17.87 5.56
CA GLN A 60 -6.25 16.51 5.75
C GLN A 60 -5.12 16.46 6.78
N LEU A 61 -4.20 17.43 6.77
CA LEU A 61 -3.14 17.55 7.77
C LEU A 61 -3.72 17.87 9.15
N GLY A 62 -4.71 18.76 9.24
CA GLY A 62 -5.42 19.04 10.49
C GLY A 62 -6.14 17.80 11.04
N ALA A 63 -6.80 17.03 10.18
CA ALA A 63 -7.46 15.78 10.56
C ALA A 63 -6.47 14.70 11.00
N LEU A 64 -5.28 14.64 10.39
CA LEU A 64 -4.22 13.71 10.79
C LEU A 64 -3.59 14.12 12.12
N ALA A 65 -3.35 15.41 12.34
CA ALA A 65 -2.81 15.93 13.61
C ALA A 65 -3.79 15.77 14.79
N ALA A 66 -5.09 15.71 14.51
CA ALA A 66 -6.12 15.45 15.51
C ALA A 66 -6.30 13.96 15.87
N GLN A 67 -5.64 13.04 15.17
CA GLN A 67 -5.70 11.61 15.50
C GLN A 67 -4.69 11.26 16.58
N ASP A 68 -5.18 10.66 17.67
CA ASP A 68 -4.31 10.06 18.67
C ASP A 68 -3.58 8.84 18.10
N LEU A 69 -2.27 8.80 18.32
CA LEU A 69 -1.45 7.67 17.92
C LEU A 69 -1.72 6.47 18.83
N VAL A 70 -2.15 5.37 18.23
CA VAL A 70 -2.31 4.07 18.90
C VAL A 70 -1.21 3.12 18.44
N LEU A 71 -0.37 2.71 19.38
CA LEU A 71 0.71 1.78 19.13
C LEU A 71 0.25 0.36 19.43
N THR A 72 0.36 -0.52 18.44
CA THR A 72 0.11 -1.95 18.61
C THR A 72 1.43 -2.67 18.84
N ARG A 73 1.53 -3.42 19.95
CA ARG A 73 2.69 -4.28 20.25
C ARG A 73 2.24 -5.68 20.58
N SER A 74 3.02 -6.67 20.16
CA SER A 74 2.76 -8.08 20.42
C SER A 74 3.95 -8.78 21.06
N THR A 75 3.68 -9.68 21.99
CA THR A 75 4.70 -10.50 22.64
C THR A 75 4.13 -11.84 23.09
N LEU A 76 5.00 -12.79 23.42
CA LEU A 76 4.61 -14.04 24.07
C LEU A 76 4.79 -13.92 25.58
N THR A 77 3.85 -14.46 26.36
CA THR A 77 4.02 -14.57 27.81
C THR A 77 5.15 -15.53 28.16
N ARG A 78 5.83 -15.29 29.27
CA ARG A 78 6.85 -16.14 29.86
C ARG A 78 6.32 -16.71 31.17
N ALA A 79 6.87 -17.86 31.60
CA ALA A 79 6.47 -18.47 32.87
C ALA A 79 6.80 -17.58 34.10
N SER A 80 7.75 -16.65 33.95
CA SER A 80 8.19 -15.72 34.98
C SER A 80 7.55 -14.33 34.86
N ASP A 81 6.60 -14.11 33.94
CA ASP A 81 5.98 -12.79 33.78
C ASP A 81 5.02 -12.48 34.95
N SER A 82 5.15 -11.29 35.53
CA SER A 82 4.08 -10.65 36.31
C SER A 82 3.23 -9.75 35.41
N ALA A 83 2.15 -9.18 35.95
CA ALA A 83 1.34 -8.19 35.22
C ALA A 83 2.21 -7.00 34.76
N GLU A 84 3.04 -6.48 35.66
CA GLU A 84 3.92 -5.34 35.43
C GLU A 84 5.00 -5.66 34.40
N LEU A 85 5.67 -6.81 34.52
CA LEU A 85 6.74 -7.20 33.57
C LEU A 85 6.19 -7.44 32.16
N LEU A 86 5.02 -8.07 32.05
CA LEU A 86 4.36 -8.29 30.77
C LEU A 86 3.96 -6.96 30.12
N LEU A 87 3.29 -6.08 30.88
CA LEU A 87 2.86 -4.77 30.40
C LEU A 87 4.05 -3.89 30.01
N ALA A 88 5.12 -3.86 30.82
CA ALA A 88 6.34 -3.11 30.51
C ALA A 88 6.97 -3.57 29.18
N ARG A 89 7.03 -4.88 28.92
CA ARG A 89 7.51 -5.43 27.64
C ARG A 89 6.63 -5.07 26.45
N LEU A 90 5.33 -4.88 26.69
CA LEU A 90 4.36 -4.38 25.72
C LEU A 90 4.41 -2.85 25.57
N GLY A 91 5.28 -2.15 26.29
CA GLY A 91 5.40 -0.69 26.27
C GLY A 91 4.25 0.03 26.99
N VAL A 92 3.56 -0.67 27.90
CA VAL A 92 2.45 -0.13 28.69
C VAL A 92 2.98 0.33 30.04
N VAL A 93 2.62 1.56 30.42
CA VAL A 93 2.94 2.18 31.71
C VAL A 93 1.62 2.63 32.36
N ASP A 94 0.83 1.65 32.81
CA ASP A 94 -0.50 1.88 33.43
C ASP A 94 -0.66 1.00 34.68
N ALA A 95 -0.56 1.60 35.86
CA ALA A 95 -0.68 0.90 37.13
C ALA A 95 -2.10 0.33 37.35
N ALA A 96 -3.14 1.04 36.92
CA ALA A 96 -4.51 0.57 37.06
C ALA A 96 -4.78 -0.66 36.18
N ALA A 97 -4.17 -0.71 35.00
CA ALA A 97 -4.20 -1.91 34.15
C ALA A 97 -3.52 -3.11 34.84
N ALA A 98 -2.35 -2.90 35.44
CA ALA A 98 -1.61 -3.95 36.15
C ALA A 98 -2.42 -4.48 37.36
N ASP A 99 -3.02 -3.58 38.14
CA ASP A 99 -3.89 -3.95 39.25
C ASP A 99 -5.11 -4.73 38.78
N PHE A 100 -5.74 -4.33 37.66
CA PHE A 100 -6.86 -5.07 37.09
C PHE A 100 -6.47 -6.48 36.64
N LEU A 101 -5.34 -6.63 35.94
CA LEU A 101 -4.83 -7.94 35.51
C LEU A 101 -4.59 -8.88 36.70
N ARG A 102 -4.16 -8.33 37.85
CA ARG A 102 -3.99 -9.09 39.10
C ARG A 102 -5.33 -9.38 39.78
N GLY A 103 -6.24 -8.40 39.82
CA GLY A 103 -7.49 -8.46 40.60
C GLY A 103 -8.57 -9.32 39.97
N ASP A 104 -8.77 -9.22 38.65
CA ASP A 104 -9.87 -9.89 37.96
C ASP A 104 -9.60 -11.38 37.70
N ALA A 105 -10.60 -12.23 37.96
CA ALA A 105 -10.46 -13.68 37.85
C ALA A 105 -10.26 -14.19 36.41
N ARG A 106 -10.81 -13.48 35.41
CA ARG A 106 -10.63 -13.81 33.99
C ARG A 106 -9.30 -13.26 33.48
N ALA A 107 -8.97 -12.02 33.81
CA ALA A 107 -7.74 -11.38 33.41
C ALA A 107 -6.51 -12.11 33.96
N ARG A 108 -6.57 -12.61 35.20
CA ARG A 108 -5.50 -13.38 35.83
C ARG A 108 -5.14 -14.67 35.07
N ARG A 109 -6.06 -15.21 34.25
CA ARG A 109 -5.77 -16.37 33.38
C ARG A 109 -4.67 -16.09 32.35
N LEU A 110 -4.40 -14.82 32.06
CA LEU A 110 -3.30 -14.39 31.21
C LEU A 110 -1.94 -14.79 31.78
N LEU A 111 -1.77 -14.63 33.10
CA LEU A 111 -0.53 -14.90 33.82
C LEU A 111 -0.48 -16.32 34.40
N ALA A 112 -1.63 -17.01 34.42
CA ALA A 112 -1.73 -18.36 34.92
C ALA A 112 -1.21 -19.42 33.92
N GLY A 113 -0.61 -20.47 34.48
CA GLY A 113 -0.16 -21.64 33.74
C GLY A 113 1.19 -21.44 33.03
N ARG A 114 1.42 -22.23 31.98
CA ARG A 114 2.65 -22.14 31.19
C ARG A 114 2.61 -20.89 30.31
N GLY A 115 3.77 -20.24 30.17
CA GLY A 115 3.97 -19.17 29.19
C GLY A 115 3.73 -19.63 27.74
N GLY A 116 3.84 -18.69 26.81
CA GLY A 116 3.61 -18.91 25.37
C GLY A 116 2.23 -18.47 24.88
N LYS A 117 1.47 -17.73 25.70
CA LYS A 117 0.23 -17.09 25.24
C LYS A 117 0.61 -15.88 24.37
N MET A 118 -0.01 -15.75 23.21
CA MET A 118 0.21 -14.59 22.33
C MET A 118 -0.59 -13.40 22.85
N VAL A 119 0.08 -12.32 23.19
CA VAL A 119 -0.54 -11.12 23.75
C VAL A 119 -0.27 -9.95 22.84
N GLN A 120 -1.33 -9.21 22.52
CA GLN A 120 -1.28 -7.98 21.75
C GLN A 120 -1.89 -6.87 22.59
N ALA A 121 -1.20 -5.76 22.72
CA ALA A 121 -1.69 -4.56 23.39
C ALA A 121 -1.79 -3.40 22.40
N GLN A 122 -2.85 -2.62 22.53
CA GLN A 122 -2.98 -1.29 21.96
C GLN A 122 -2.73 -0.26 23.06
N VAL A 123 -1.80 0.63 22.80
CA VAL A 123 -1.28 1.59 23.78
C VAL A 123 -1.45 2.99 23.21
N SER A 124 -1.91 3.93 24.04
CA SER A 124 -1.96 5.34 23.65
C SER A 124 -0.55 5.93 23.53
N SER A 125 -0.45 7.13 22.94
CA SER A 125 0.77 7.93 22.90
C SER A 125 1.39 8.19 24.28
N GLU A 126 0.57 8.21 25.34
CA GLU A 126 0.99 8.43 26.73
C GLU A 126 1.46 7.14 27.44
N GLY A 127 1.40 5.98 26.76
CA GLY A 127 1.75 4.70 27.36
C GLY A 127 0.60 4.02 28.11
N ALA A 128 -0.61 4.57 28.08
CA ALA A 128 -1.79 3.98 28.73
C ALA A 128 -2.34 2.81 27.91
N LEU A 129 -2.80 1.75 28.59
CA LEU A 129 -3.40 0.62 27.91
C LEU A 129 -4.81 0.98 27.43
N GLN A 130 -5.08 0.80 26.14
CA GLN A 130 -6.43 0.94 25.57
C GLN A 130 -7.13 -0.41 25.49
N SER A 131 -6.46 -1.41 24.92
CA SER A 131 -6.95 -2.78 24.85
C SER A 131 -5.81 -3.80 24.91
N LEU A 132 -6.09 -4.98 25.46
CA LEU A 132 -5.20 -6.12 25.48
C LEU A 132 -5.95 -7.35 25.02
N VAL A 133 -5.44 -8.03 24.01
CA VAL A 133 -5.99 -9.27 23.48
C VAL A 133 -4.96 -10.37 23.59
N ALA A 134 -5.29 -11.40 24.36
CA ALA A 134 -4.47 -12.60 24.47
C ALA A 134 -5.16 -13.79 23.80
N ARG A 135 -4.40 -14.54 23.01
CA ARG A 135 -4.85 -15.76 22.33
C ARG A 135 -3.98 -16.94 22.76
N TYR A 136 -4.63 -18.02 23.17
CA TYR A 136 -3.96 -19.24 23.64
C TYR A 136 -4.84 -20.47 23.39
N PRO A 137 -4.27 -21.69 23.46
CA PRO A 137 -5.04 -22.92 23.24
C PRO A 137 -6.27 -23.00 24.14
N ALA A 138 -7.35 -23.60 23.63
CA ALA A 138 -8.56 -23.83 24.44
C ALA A 138 -8.25 -24.69 25.68
N GLU A 139 -8.90 -24.37 26.80
CA GLU A 139 -8.66 -25.05 28.09
C GLU A 139 -9.05 -26.53 28.07
N ARG A 140 -10.09 -26.88 27.31
CA ARG A 140 -10.52 -28.28 27.13
C ARG A 140 -9.60 -28.97 26.11
N SER A 141 -8.93 -30.04 26.54
CA SER A 141 -8.00 -30.80 25.71
C SER A 141 -8.60 -31.29 24.40
N GLU A 142 -9.89 -31.67 24.40
CA GLU A 142 -10.63 -32.09 23.20
C GLU A 142 -10.75 -30.98 22.15
N SER A 143 -10.82 -29.72 22.59
CA SER A 143 -10.99 -28.55 21.72
C SER A 143 -9.66 -27.84 21.43
N ALA A 144 -8.55 -28.24 22.06
CA ALA A 144 -7.26 -27.55 21.94
C ALA A 144 -6.71 -27.52 20.51
N ARG A 145 -7.11 -28.47 19.65
CA ARG A 145 -6.71 -28.53 18.23
C ARG A 145 -7.67 -27.83 17.27
N THR A 146 -8.89 -27.53 17.71
CA THR A 146 -9.95 -27.00 16.83
C THR A 146 -10.40 -25.60 17.24
N HIS A 147 -10.10 -25.18 18.47
CA HIS A 147 -10.51 -23.91 19.04
C HIS A 147 -9.35 -23.27 19.80
N PHE A 148 -9.45 -21.95 19.95
CA PHE A 148 -8.57 -21.16 20.81
C PHE A 148 -9.42 -20.35 21.79
N THR A 149 -8.82 -19.98 22.91
CA THR A 149 -9.38 -19.02 23.85
C THR A 149 -8.84 -17.63 23.53
N ARG A 150 -9.73 -16.65 23.44
CA ARG A 150 -9.41 -15.23 23.37
C ARG A 150 -9.82 -14.56 24.67
N LEU A 151 -8.86 -13.95 25.34
CA LEU A 151 -9.10 -13.03 26.45
C LEU A 151 -8.94 -11.61 25.92
N THR A 152 -9.98 -10.80 26.05
CA THR A 152 -9.96 -9.37 25.73
C THR A 152 -10.10 -8.59 27.03
N VAL A 153 -9.20 -7.64 27.25
CA VAL A 153 -9.22 -6.69 28.36
C VAL A 153 -9.30 -5.29 27.77
N GLU A 154 -10.30 -4.52 28.14
CA GLU A 154 -10.56 -3.19 27.57
C GLU A 154 -11.23 -2.27 28.59
N ARG A 155 -11.11 -0.95 28.38
CA ARG A 155 -11.82 0.06 29.17
C ARG A 155 -13.17 0.36 28.53
N VAL A 156 -14.26 0.06 29.25
CA VAL A 156 -15.64 0.40 28.84
C VAL A 156 -16.24 1.35 29.87
N GLY A 157 -16.62 2.56 29.45
CA GLY A 157 -17.18 3.56 30.35
C GLY A 157 -16.26 3.95 31.51
N GLY A 158 -14.94 3.95 31.28
CA GLY A 158 -13.92 4.26 32.29
C GLY A 158 -13.52 3.08 33.18
N ASN A 159 -14.26 1.97 33.15
CA ASN A 159 -13.97 0.78 33.95
C ASN A 159 -13.29 -0.30 33.11
N TRP A 160 -12.37 -1.02 33.73
CA TRP A 160 -11.76 -2.19 33.10
C TRP A 160 -12.74 -3.36 33.07
N THR A 161 -12.78 -4.04 31.92
CA THR A 161 -13.59 -5.25 31.73
C THR A 161 -12.75 -6.34 31.09
N ALA A 162 -13.03 -7.60 31.45
CA ALA A 162 -12.39 -8.77 30.90
C ALA A 162 -13.43 -9.72 30.31
N HIS A 163 -13.29 -9.99 29.02
CA HIS A 163 -14.12 -10.93 28.27
C HIS A 163 -13.28 -12.13 27.85
N LEU A 164 -13.84 -13.33 28.03
CA LEU A 164 -13.19 -14.57 27.61
C LEU A 164 -14.15 -15.33 26.71
N GLU A 165 -13.71 -15.58 25.49
CA GLU A 165 -14.44 -16.36 24.49
C GLU A 165 -13.60 -17.54 24.02
N THR A 166 -14.28 -18.59 23.56
CA THR A 166 -13.64 -19.71 22.84
C THR A 166 -14.17 -19.72 21.43
N ALA A 167 -13.27 -19.63 20.45
CA ALA A 167 -13.62 -19.52 19.04
C ALA A 167 -12.92 -20.63 18.22
N PRO A 168 -13.54 -21.11 17.13
CA PRO A 168 -12.93 -22.10 16.28
C PRO A 168 -11.71 -21.53 15.55
N LEU A 169 -10.73 -22.38 15.28
CA LEU A 169 -9.60 -22.06 14.41
C LEU A 169 -10.09 -22.02 12.96
N GLY A 170 -9.68 -20.99 12.23
CA GLY A 170 -9.90 -20.88 10.79
C GLY A 170 -8.71 -21.44 10.02
N GLY A 171 -8.99 -22.17 8.94
CA GLY A 171 -7.99 -22.52 7.93
C GLY A 171 -8.00 -21.52 6.77
N GLN A 172 -6.83 -21.21 6.22
CA GLN A 172 -6.71 -20.40 5.01
C GLN A 172 -5.88 -21.15 3.97
N LEU A 173 -6.39 -21.21 2.74
CA LEU A 173 -5.61 -21.73 1.61
C LEU A 173 -4.51 -20.72 1.26
N ARG A 174 -3.27 -21.18 1.22
CA ARG A 174 -2.13 -20.41 0.73
C ARG A 174 -1.51 -21.14 -0.44
N LEU A 175 -1.22 -20.40 -1.50
CA LEU A 175 -0.48 -20.88 -2.66
C LEU A 175 0.93 -20.31 -2.59
N ALA A 176 1.92 -21.18 -2.76
CA ALA A 176 3.32 -20.81 -2.83
C ALA A 176 3.95 -21.50 -4.03
N SER A 177 4.92 -20.84 -4.66
CA SER A 177 5.69 -21.36 -5.78
C SER A 177 7.14 -20.97 -5.59
N GLY A 178 8.06 -21.88 -5.87
CA GLY A 178 9.50 -21.62 -5.80
C GLY A 178 10.24 -22.41 -6.88
N THR A 179 11.44 -21.95 -7.21
CA THR A 179 12.35 -22.65 -8.14
C THR A 179 13.56 -23.14 -7.35
N ILE A 180 13.86 -24.43 -7.47
CA ILE A 180 15.02 -25.01 -6.80
C ILE A 180 16.30 -24.57 -7.52
N ARG A 181 17.14 -23.80 -6.83
CA ARG A 181 18.47 -23.38 -7.31
C ARG A 181 19.61 -24.14 -6.65
N SER A 182 19.44 -24.47 -5.38
CA SER A 182 20.44 -25.16 -4.55
C SER A 182 19.84 -26.38 -3.87
N THR A 183 18.92 -26.18 -2.93
CA THR A 183 18.23 -27.24 -2.20
C THR A 183 16.73 -26.99 -2.16
N LEU A 184 15.95 -28.06 -1.97
CA LEU A 184 14.51 -27.96 -1.76
C LEU A 184 14.18 -27.05 -0.58
N PHE A 185 14.86 -27.25 0.57
CA PHE A 185 14.63 -26.46 1.79
C PHE A 185 14.92 -24.97 1.59
N ALA A 186 15.97 -24.62 0.84
CA ALA A 186 16.26 -23.23 0.50
C ALA A 186 15.16 -22.61 -0.38
N ALA A 187 14.66 -23.35 -1.36
CA ALA A 187 13.57 -22.88 -2.21
C ALA A 187 12.24 -22.75 -1.45
N THR A 188 11.96 -23.64 -0.49
CA THR A 188 10.76 -23.54 0.36
C THR A 188 10.84 -22.37 1.33
N ASP A 189 12.03 -22.09 1.88
CA ASP A 189 12.27 -20.92 2.75
C ASP A 189 12.10 -19.61 1.96
N GLU A 190 12.71 -19.50 0.76
CA GLU A 190 12.53 -18.36 -0.15
C GLU A 190 11.05 -18.15 -0.54
N ALA A 191 10.28 -19.23 -0.68
CA ALA A 191 8.85 -19.18 -0.99
C ALA A 191 7.95 -18.94 0.24
N GLY A 192 8.53 -18.81 1.45
CA GLY A 192 7.78 -18.60 2.70
C GLY A 192 6.93 -19.79 3.13
N ILE A 193 7.32 -21.01 2.74
CA ILE A 193 6.66 -22.26 3.12
C ILE A 193 7.22 -22.71 4.48
N PRO A 194 6.38 -23.00 5.50
CA PRO A 194 6.86 -23.44 6.80
C PRO A 194 7.65 -24.76 6.75
N ASP A 195 8.70 -24.88 7.56
CA ASP A 195 9.56 -26.09 7.63
C ASP A 195 8.78 -27.40 7.80
N SER A 196 7.75 -27.40 8.65
CA SER A 196 6.92 -28.59 8.87
C SER A 196 6.18 -29.07 7.61
N VAL A 197 5.90 -28.15 6.67
CA VAL A 197 5.30 -28.45 5.37
C VAL A 197 6.39 -28.85 4.38
N ALA A 198 7.54 -28.18 4.38
CA ALA A 198 8.68 -28.56 3.55
C ALA A 198 9.16 -29.99 3.83
N ALA A 199 9.22 -30.39 5.10
CA ALA A 199 9.53 -31.76 5.51
C ALA A 199 8.49 -32.78 4.99
N GLN A 200 7.20 -32.43 5.02
CA GLN A 200 6.15 -33.27 4.45
C GLN A 200 6.27 -33.40 2.93
N ILE A 201 6.64 -32.32 2.22
CA ILE A 201 6.91 -32.37 0.78
C ILE A 201 8.07 -33.34 0.49
N ALA A 202 9.19 -33.21 1.22
CA ALA A 202 10.32 -34.12 1.07
C ALA A 202 9.93 -35.59 1.33
N GLU A 203 9.11 -35.85 2.36
CA GLU A 203 8.65 -37.21 2.67
C GLU A 203 7.74 -37.79 1.57
N ILE A 204 6.82 -36.98 1.02
CA ILE A 204 5.91 -37.40 -0.05
C ILE A 204 6.66 -37.79 -1.32
N PHE A 205 7.76 -37.08 -1.62
CA PHE A 205 8.53 -37.27 -2.84
C PHE A 205 9.87 -37.97 -2.61
N VAL A 206 10.08 -38.63 -1.47
CA VAL A 206 11.37 -39.26 -1.10
C VAL A 206 11.88 -40.28 -2.13
N THR A 207 10.99 -40.84 -2.97
CA THR A 207 11.37 -41.77 -4.05
C THR A 207 11.81 -41.06 -5.33
N ASP A 208 11.46 -39.79 -5.48
CA ASP A 208 11.59 -39.00 -6.71
C ASP A 208 12.57 -37.83 -6.57
N ILE A 209 12.93 -37.45 -5.33
CA ILE A 209 13.91 -36.41 -5.00
C ILE A 209 14.94 -36.95 -3.99
N ASP A 210 16.22 -36.68 -4.25
CA ASP A 210 17.39 -37.02 -3.41
C ASP A 210 17.91 -35.76 -2.68
#